data_AF-G9EKY5-F1
#
_entry.id   AF-G9EKY5-F1
#
_cell.length_a   1.000
_cell.length_b   1.000
_cell.length_c   1.000
_cell.angle_alpha   90.00
_cell.angle_beta   90.00
_cell.angle_gamma   90.00
#
_symmetry.space_group_name_H-M   'P 1'
#
loop_
_entity.id
_entity.type
_entity.pdbx_description
1 polymer ?
#
loop_
_entity_poly.entity_id
_entity_poly.type
_entity_poly.pdbx_seq_one_letter_code
_entity_poly.pdbx_strand_id
1 'polypeptide(L)'
;MRFSLENLPNDDNIRVYAAVAVAAIMLDGFYKTHKIKPGDSLDKVPKDSKINLNGVTTENARYIWTALMWLARDRNFNKCIYVSERTGFNPRDEFKFLGGYKSTSLYKSVFTPIIGEHKVEYTPDEVNKRMGHHAPTLMLQQSVAFCLAIPLINSFFLYNKDSKELEFNSRKSIKELQRLGYIKLSFGLMCISHFEVEKLKLRSLHAAKIFGFDGCKSLLEHARCLKELDLGENDLVNLGAKRLKELFGVIPPSVTHLCLSLCEFNKLTADDLAYALSGIPATVTFLDLSFSGLNEFTKDELKKIVKAIPSTIEIDLTNNGFDKDLCRSLVEQRTSLVEALAPRKITSMPLTSAPEASASSRGQNFFPKQGTSSAQSTDNSQIYGIGKP
;
A
#
# COMPACT_ATOMS: atom_id res chain seq x y z
N MET A 1 10.96 10.79 16.57
CA MET A 1 11.58 9.81 15.65
C MET A 1 13.00 10.29 15.35
N ARG A 2 14.05 9.54 15.69
CA ARG A 2 15.43 9.83 15.22
C ARG A 2 15.63 9.05 13.92
N PHE A 3 15.54 9.72 12.78
CA PHE A 3 15.96 9.12 11.52
C PHE A 3 17.50 9.09 11.51
N SER A 4 18.08 7.89 11.47
CA SER A 4 19.53 7.72 11.34
C SER A 4 19.83 7.15 9.95
N LEU A 5 20.75 7.80 9.24
CA LEU A 5 21.34 7.31 7.98
C LEU A 5 22.49 6.32 8.24
N GLU A 6 22.73 5.94 9.50
CA GLU A 6 23.77 4.98 9.85
C GLU A 6 23.43 3.61 9.24
N ASN A 7 24.42 2.99 8.62
CA ASN A 7 24.35 1.70 7.91
C ASN A 7 23.67 1.73 6.52
N LEU A 8 23.51 2.89 5.89
CA LEU A 8 23.20 2.92 4.46
C LEU A 8 24.34 2.31 3.63
N PRO A 9 24.03 1.61 2.52
CA PRO A 9 25.04 1.15 1.58
C PRO A 9 25.98 2.29 1.16
N ASN A 10 27.22 1.95 0.80
CA ASN A 10 28.20 2.91 0.30
C ASN A 10 27.89 3.27 -1.17
N ASP A 11 26.74 3.89 -1.38
CA ASP A 11 26.19 4.26 -2.68
C ASP A 11 25.61 5.68 -2.55
N ASP A 12 26.14 6.58 -3.36
CA ASP A 12 25.80 8.00 -3.31
C ASP A 12 24.34 8.27 -3.72
N ASN A 13 23.76 7.48 -4.62
CA ASN A 13 22.34 7.62 -4.98
C ASN A 13 21.49 7.44 -3.73
N ILE A 14 21.69 6.30 -3.06
CA ILE A 14 20.94 5.92 -1.85
C ILE A 14 21.05 7.00 -0.78
N ARG A 15 22.26 7.52 -0.56
CA ARG A 15 22.53 8.54 0.45
C ARG A 15 21.92 9.90 0.09
N VAL A 16 21.97 10.31 -1.18
CA VAL A 16 21.29 11.53 -1.64
C VAL A 16 19.79 11.43 -1.37
N TYR A 17 19.14 10.36 -1.82
CA TYR A 17 17.71 10.19 -1.63
C TYR A 17 17.32 10.12 -0.17
N ALA A 18 18.07 9.37 0.62
CA ALA A 18 17.85 9.28 2.06
C ALA A 18 17.91 10.65 2.75
N ALA A 19 18.94 11.42 2.41
CA ALA A 19 19.13 12.76 2.95
C ALA A 19 18.01 13.71 2.54
N VAL A 20 17.55 13.65 1.30
CA VAL A 20 16.41 14.43 0.81
C VAL A 20 15.13 14.07 1.57
N ALA A 21 14.89 12.80 1.87
CA ALA A 21 13.70 12.36 2.62
C ALA A 21 13.69 12.91 4.04
N VAL A 22 14.82 12.73 4.72
CA VAL A 22 14.99 13.16 6.10
C VAL A 22 14.88 14.68 6.18
N ALA A 23 15.55 15.40 5.26
CA ALA A 23 15.48 16.85 5.18
C ALA A 23 14.05 17.34 4.92
N ALA A 24 13.28 16.68 4.04
CA ALA A 24 11.88 16.99 3.78
C ALA A 24 11.01 16.91 5.05
N ILE A 25 11.11 15.80 5.79
CA ILE A 25 10.36 15.58 7.03
C ILE A 25 10.77 16.61 8.09
N MET A 26 12.07 16.89 8.21
CA MET A 26 12.58 17.89 9.16
C MET A 26 12.07 19.28 8.84
N LEU A 27 12.02 19.67 7.56
CA LEU A 27 11.49 20.96 7.11
C LEU A 27 9.99 21.06 7.37
N ASP A 28 9.20 20.04 7.03
CA ASP A 28 7.75 20.03 7.27
C ASP A 28 7.44 20.18 8.78
N GLY A 29 8.12 19.41 9.62
CA GLY A 29 8.01 19.53 11.08
C GLY A 29 8.38 20.92 11.57
N PHE A 30 9.53 21.45 11.12
CA PHE A 30 10.00 22.78 11.49
C PHE A 30 9.00 23.88 11.08
N TYR A 31 8.46 23.81 9.86
CA TYR A 31 7.48 24.78 9.37
C TYR A 31 6.17 24.71 10.14
N LYS A 32 5.66 23.50 10.42
CA LYS A 32 4.46 23.31 11.25
C LYS A 32 4.65 23.85 12.67
N THR A 33 5.76 23.51 13.32
CA THR A 33 6.08 23.95 14.68
C THR A 33 6.14 25.48 14.78
N HIS A 34 6.75 26.13 13.80
CA HIS A 34 6.93 27.58 13.79
C HIS A 34 5.86 28.34 12.99
N LYS A 35 4.81 27.66 12.53
CA LYS A 35 3.70 28.22 11.75
C LYS A 35 4.16 29.01 10.52
N ILE A 36 5.26 28.56 9.91
CA ILE A 36 5.84 29.16 8.70
C ILE A 36 4.99 28.70 7.52
N LYS A 37 4.44 29.65 6.77
CA LYS A 37 3.65 29.35 5.57
C LYS A 37 4.53 29.35 4.33
N PRO A 38 4.11 28.63 3.28
CA PRO A 38 4.59 28.87 1.93
C PRO A 38 4.68 30.36 1.59
N GLY A 39 5.86 30.82 1.19
CA GLY A 39 6.16 32.17 0.73
C GLY A 39 6.77 33.09 1.78
N ASP A 40 6.78 32.66 3.04
CA ASP A 40 7.21 33.50 4.16
C ASP A 40 8.71 33.81 4.13
N SER A 41 9.08 35.00 4.62
CA SER A 41 10.47 35.36 4.85
C SER A 41 11.04 34.58 6.04
N LEU A 42 12.34 34.30 5.99
CA LEU A 42 13.12 33.76 7.10
C LEU A 42 13.04 34.61 8.38
N ASP A 43 12.71 35.90 8.28
CA ASP A 43 12.54 36.78 9.44
C ASP A 43 11.38 36.38 10.35
N LYS A 44 10.43 35.57 9.86
CA LYS A 44 9.34 35.02 10.67
C LYS A 44 9.76 33.85 11.55
N VAL A 45 10.94 33.27 11.29
CA VAL A 45 11.48 32.17 12.11
C VAL A 45 12.06 32.75 13.39
N PRO A 46 11.65 32.28 14.59
CA PRO A 46 12.24 32.76 15.83
C PRO A 46 13.76 32.52 15.83
N LYS A 47 14.55 33.51 16.25
CA LYS A 47 16.03 33.52 16.10
C LYS A 47 16.74 32.28 16.66
N ASP A 48 16.20 31.72 17.74
CA ASP A 48 16.78 30.56 18.44
C ASP A 48 16.25 29.21 17.93
N SER A 49 15.31 29.22 16.98
CA SER A 49 14.75 27.99 16.41
C SER A 49 15.75 27.36 15.45
N LYS A 50 16.20 26.15 15.77
CA LYS A 50 17.16 25.38 14.97
C LYS A 50 16.66 23.98 14.68
N ILE A 51 16.92 23.52 13.46
CA ILE A 51 16.95 22.11 13.10
C ILE A 51 18.30 21.57 13.59
N ASN A 52 18.26 20.69 14.60
CA ASN A 52 19.47 20.12 15.19
C ASN A 52 19.91 18.86 14.44
N LEU A 53 21.10 18.90 13.84
CA LEU A 53 21.79 17.73 13.30
C LEU A 53 22.68 17.12 14.40
N ASN A 54 22.08 16.26 15.24
CA ASN A 54 22.75 15.55 16.32
C ASN A 54 22.81 14.04 16.03
N GLY A 55 23.97 13.41 16.27
CA GLY A 55 24.09 11.94 16.29
C GLY A 55 24.04 11.28 14.91
N VAL A 56 24.79 11.84 13.96
CA VAL A 56 25.01 11.27 12.62
C VAL A 56 26.51 11.32 12.33
N THR A 57 27.04 10.35 11.58
CA THR A 57 28.43 10.38 11.08
C THR A 57 28.69 11.67 10.29
N THR A 58 29.97 12.06 10.14
CA THR A 58 30.37 13.26 9.39
C THR A 58 29.74 13.31 7.99
N GLU A 59 29.76 12.19 7.27
CA GLU A 59 29.12 12.10 5.96
C GLU A 59 27.60 12.27 6.04
N ASN A 60 26.92 11.59 6.97
CA ASN A 60 25.47 11.69 7.09
C ASN A 60 25.02 13.11 7.44
N ALA A 61 25.76 13.81 8.32
CA ALA A 61 25.54 15.22 8.61
C ALA A 61 25.66 16.08 7.35
N ARG A 62 26.72 15.85 6.57
CA ARG A 62 27.01 16.56 5.31
C ARG A 62 25.90 16.34 4.28
N TYR A 63 25.44 15.11 4.11
CA TYR A 63 24.35 14.72 3.23
C TYR A 63 23.02 15.39 3.63
N ILE A 64 22.58 15.23 4.89
CA ILE A 64 21.32 15.81 5.39
C ILE A 64 21.36 17.33 5.32
N TRP A 65 22.46 17.95 5.75
CA TRP A 65 22.61 19.40 5.68
C TRP A 65 22.54 19.91 4.23
N THR A 66 23.20 19.21 3.30
CA THR A 66 23.18 19.57 1.88
C THR A 66 21.77 19.48 1.32
N ALA A 67 21.04 18.42 1.67
CA ALA A 67 19.65 18.23 1.30
C ALA A 67 18.72 19.31 1.89
N LEU A 68 18.89 19.68 3.16
CA LEU A 68 18.15 20.77 3.81
C LEU A 68 18.35 22.10 3.09
N MET A 69 19.61 22.46 2.79
CA MET A 69 19.92 23.68 2.05
C MET A 69 19.36 23.65 0.63
N TRP A 70 19.42 22.49 -0.04
CA TRP A 70 18.88 22.33 -1.38
C TRP A 70 17.36 22.47 -1.41
N LEU A 71 16.64 21.83 -0.49
CA LEU A 71 15.17 21.87 -0.40
C LEU A 71 14.65 23.22 0.10
N ALA A 72 15.32 23.84 1.08
CA ALA A 72 14.91 25.14 1.60
C ALA A 72 15.05 26.27 0.58
N ARG A 73 15.95 26.12 -0.41
CA ARG A 73 16.20 27.05 -1.53
C ARG A 73 16.50 28.49 -1.09
N ASP A 74 16.91 28.69 0.16
CA ASP A 74 17.33 29.97 0.72
C ASP A 74 18.72 29.83 1.33
N ARG A 75 19.66 30.67 0.86
CA ARG A 75 21.06 30.66 1.31
C ARG A 75 21.21 31.01 2.78
N ASN A 76 20.29 31.80 3.34
CA ASN A 76 20.28 32.16 4.75
C ASN A 76 19.66 31.08 5.64
N PHE A 77 19.06 30.03 5.06
CA PHE A 77 18.48 28.93 5.83
C PHE A 77 19.52 28.16 6.64
N ASN A 78 20.81 28.27 6.27
CA ASN A 78 21.90 27.71 7.05
C ASN A 78 21.90 28.22 8.50
N LYS A 79 21.38 29.42 8.76
CA LYS A 79 21.22 29.98 10.11
C LYS A 79 20.18 29.24 10.93
N CYS A 80 19.23 28.54 10.31
CA CYS A 80 18.20 27.74 10.96
C CYS A 80 18.64 26.29 11.18
N ILE A 81 19.86 25.91 10.81
CA ILE A 81 20.40 24.56 11.00
C ILE A 81 21.55 24.64 12.00
N TYR A 82 21.44 23.89 13.08
CA TYR A 82 22.54 23.70 14.01
C TYR A 82 23.24 22.37 13.70
N VAL A 83 24.54 22.43 13.45
CA VAL A 83 25.39 21.25 13.26
C VAL A 83 26.26 21.10 14.50
N SER A 84 26.12 19.98 15.20
CA SER A 84 26.92 19.71 16.39
C SER A 84 28.39 19.52 16.02
N GLU A 85 29.31 20.08 16.81
CA GLU A 85 30.76 19.86 16.67
C GLU A 85 31.13 18.38 16.70
N ARG A 86 30.35 17.55 17.42
CA ARG A 86 30.55 16.10 17.49
C ARG A 86 30.39 15.38 16.15
N THR A 87 29.77 16.02 15.15
CA THR A 87 29.65 15.45 13.80
C THR A 87 30.94 15.54 13.00
N GLY A 88 31.88 16.45 13.36
CA GLY A 88 33.08 16.72 12.56
C GLY A 88 32.81 17.37 11.19
N PHE A 89 31.56 17.72 10.86
CA PHE A 89 31.19 18.35 9.60
C PHE A 89 31.06 19.87 9.77
N ASN A 90 31.73 20.64 8.90
CA ASN A 90 31.63 22.10 8.87
C ASN A 90 30.86 22.59 7.64
N PRO A 91 29.64 23.15 7.80
CA PRO A 91 28.85 23.76 6.72
C PRO A 91 29.58 24.79 5.84
N ARG A 92 30.61 25.47 6.37
CA ARG A 92 31.40 26.44 5.59
C ARG A 92 32.23 25.77 4.50
N ASP A 93 32.43 24.46 4.58
CA ASP A 93 33.13 23.71 3.56
C ASP A 93 32.31 23.60 2.26
N GLU A 94 30.99 23.75 2.34
CA GLU A 94 30.08 23.62 1.20
C GLU A 94 29.88 24.93 0.40
N PHE A 95 30.10 26.10 1.02
CA PHE A 95 29.82 27.41 0.41
C PHE A 95 31.09 28.22 0.08
N LYS A 96 31.12 28.87 -1.10
CA LYS A 96 32.11 29.89 -1.47
C LYS A 96 31.83 31.21 -0.77
N PHE A 97 32.82 32.11 -0.74
CA PHE A 97 32.74 33.43 -0.10
C PHE A 97 31.48 34.25 -0.51
N LEU A 98 31.05 34.14 -1.77
CA LEU A 98 29.86 34.81 -2.31
C LEU A 98 28.53 34.08 -2.00
N GLY A 99 28.52 33.14 -1.05
CA GLY A 99 27.32 32.44 -0.59
C GLY A 99 26.69 31.47 -1.60
N GLY A 100 27.46 30.99 -2.58
CA GLY A 100 27.03 29.91 -3.50
C GLY A 100 27.79 28.62 -3.23
N TYR A 101 27.33 27.48 -3.77
CA TYR A 101 28.04 26.21 -3.57
C TYR A 101 29.46 26.22 -4.17
N LYS A 102 30.43 25.64 -3.46
CA LYS A 102 31.79 25.39 -4.00
C LYS A 102 31.73 24.32 -5.08
N SER A 103 32.69 24.31 -6.01
CA SER A 103 32.77 23.27 -7.04
C SER A 103 32.98 21.87 -6.45
N THR A 104 33.69 21.77 -5.33
CA THR A 104 33.97 20.53 -4.59
C THR A 104 32.92 20.20 -3.52
N SER A 105 31.85 21.01 -3.43
CA SER A 105 30.79 20.79 -2.46
C SER A 105 30.04 19.51 -2.80
N LEU A 106 29.48 18.82 -1.81
CA LEU A 106 28.69 17.61 -2.03
C LEU A 106 27.48 17.90 -2.93
N TYR A 107 26.94 19.11 -2.81
CA TYR A 107 25.90 19.59 -3.72
C TYR A 107 26.32 19.54 -5.19
N LYS A 108 27.53 20.01 -5.51
CA LYS A 108 28.03 20.10 -6.89
C LYS A 108 28.58 18.78 -7.40
N SER A 109 29.32 18.05 -6.57
CA SER A 109 29.98 16.82 -6.98
C SER A 109 29.06 15.61 -7.02
N VAL A 110 28.00 15.58 -6.19
CA VAL A 110 27.15 14.39 -6.02
C VAL A 110 25.66 14.69 -6.26
N PHE A 111 25.07 15.65 -5.54
CA PHE A 111 23.62 15.90 -5.66
C PHE A 111 23.25 16.39 -7.07
N THR A 112 23.99 17.34 -7.64
CA THR A 112 23.65 17.94 -8.94
C THR A 112 23.62 16.89 -10.07
N PRO A 113 24.64 16.02 -10.24
CA PRO A 113 24.57 14.91 -11.18
C PRO A 113 23.37 13.96 -10.96
N ILE A 114 23.17 13.50 -9.72
CA ILE A 114 22.17 12.47 -9.40
C ILE A 114 20.73 12.98 -9.60
N ILE A 115 20.45 14.20 -9.14
CA ILE A 115 19.15 14.87 -9.32
C ILE A 115 18.86 15.09 -10.82
N GLY A 116 19.88 15.46 -11.60
CA GLY A 116 19.76 15.68 -13.03
C GLY A 116 19.48 14.40 -13.81
N GLU A 117 20.17 13.30 -13.49
CA GLU A 117 19.98 11.99 -14.12
C GLU A 117 18.57 11.43 -13.88
N HIS A 118 18.04 11.59 -12.67
CA HIS A 118 16.75 11.02 -12.27
C HIS A 118 15.56 11.96 -12.49
N LYS A 119 15.76 13.05 -13.25
CA LYS A 119 14.72 14.02 -13.65
C LYS A 119 13.84 14.46 -12.48
N VAL A 120 14.46 14.76 -11.34
CA VAL A 120 13.75 15.41 -10.24
C VAL A 120 13.53 16.87 -10.65
N GLU A 121 12.46 17.09 -11.41
CA GLU A 121 12.13 18.37 -12.01
C GLU A 121 11.18 19.15 -11.10
N TYR A 122 11.51 20.43 -10.90
CA TYR A 122 10.56 21.42 -10.40
C TYR A 122 9.94 22.09 -11.62
N THR A 123 8.62 22.27 -11.62
CA THR A 123 7.95 23.06 -12.65
C THR A 123 8.51 24.49 -12.67
N PRO A 124 8.48 25.21 -13.81
CA PRO A 124 8.97 26.59 -13.89
C PRO A 124 8.33 27.53 -12.85
N ASP A 125 7.08 27.28 -12.49
CA ASP A 125 6.38 28.01 -11.43
C ASP A 125 6.95 27.69 -10.03
N GLU A 126 7.35 26.45 -9.75
CA GLU A 126 8.03 26.04 -8.52
C GLU A 126 9.49 26.50 -8.47
N VAL A 127 10.15 26.76 -9.59
CA VAL A 127 11.53 27.27 -9.54
C VAL A 127 11.60 28.67 -8.90
N ASN A 128 10.50 29.44 -8.97
CA ASN A 128 10.45 30.85 -8.61
C ASN A 128 9.71 31.18 -7.30
N LYS A 129 9.10 30.22 -6.58
CA LYS A 129 8.39 30.54 -5.33
C LYS A 129 9.37 30.69 -4.15
N ARG A 130 8.91 31.26 -3.04
CA ARG A 130 9.68 31.46 -1.80
C ARG A 130 9.45 30.32 -0.80
N MET A 131 10.26 30.26 0.26
CA MET A 131 10.28 29.21 1.32
C MET A 131 8.90 28.61 1.63
N GLY A 132 8.77 27.28 1.63
CA GLY A 132 7.53 26.58 2.00
C GLY A 132 6.52 26.36 0.86
N HIS A 133 6.61 27.08 -0.27
CA HIS A 133 5.82 26.74 -1.49
C HIS A 133 6.27 25.46 -2.19
N HIS A 134 7.39 24.89 -1.72
CA HIS A 134 7.97 23.65 -2.20
C HIS A 134 8.03 22.60 -1.09
N ALA A 135 6.99 22.55 -0.24
CA ALA A 135 6.73 21.30 0.47
C ALA A 135 6.88 20.19 -0.57
N PRO A 136 7.79 19.21 -0.39
CA PRO A 136 8.17 18.31 -1.46
C PRO A 136 6.87 17.73 -1.98
N THR A 137 6.64 17.88 -3.29
CA THR A 137 5.38 17.42 -3.90
C THR A 137 5.17 15.98 -3.48
N LEU A 138 3.93 15.52 -3.42
CA LEU A 138 3.67 14.10 -3.16
C LEU A 138 4.55 13.22 -4.06
N MET A 139 4.78 13.66 -5.30
CA MET A 139 5.70 13.04 -6.26
C MET A 139 7.18 13.04 -5.82
N LEU A 140 7.74 14.13 -5.30
CA LEU A 140 9.11 14.15 -4.77
C LEU A 140 9.21 13.30 -3.49
N GLN A 141 8.23 13.35 -2.60
CA GLN A 141 8.17 12.49 -1.40
C GLN A 141 8.11 11.02 -1.80
N GLN A 142 7.28 10.66 -2.78
CA GLN A 142 7.17 9.32 -3.33
C GLN A 142 8.46 8.90 -4.02
N SER A 143 9.08 9.75 -4.83
CA SER A 143 10.35 9.45 -5.54
C SER A 143 11.50 9.23 -4.57
N VAL A 144 11.53 10.02 -3.50
CA VAL A 144 12.54 9.93 -2.46
C VAL A 144 12.32 8.71 -1.55
N ALA A 145 11.06 8.43 -1.19
CA ALA A 145 10.70 7.20 -0.47
C ALA A 145 10.98 5.96 -1.34
N PHE A 146 10.73 6.04 -2.65
CA PHE A 146 11.07 5.05 -3.67
C PHE A 146 12.56 4.76 -3.75
N CYS A 147 13.38 5.79 -3.90
CA CYS A 147 14.82 5.60 -3.96
C CYS A 147 15.45 5.19 -2.63
N LEU A 148 14.78 5.44 -1.50
CA LEU A 148 15.13 4.87 -0.20
C LEU A 148 14.71 3.42 -0.02
N ALA A 149 13.54 3.08 -0.56
CA ALA A 149 12.96 1.76 -0.50
C ALA A 149 13.72 0.78 -1.39
N ILE A 150 14.15 1.19 -2.58
CA ILE A 150 14.83 0.29 -3.53
C ILE A 150 16.04 -0.40 -2.92
N PRO A 151 17.00 0.30 -2.28
CA PRO A 151 18.14 -0.36 -1.67
C PRO A 151 17.78 -1.19 -0.46
N LEU A 152 16.80 -0.72 0.32
CA LEU A 152 16.28 -1.45 1.46
C LEU A 152 15.72 -2.80 1.00
N ILE A 153 14.88 -2.76 -0.03
CA ILE A 153 14.26 -3.93 -0.65
C ILE A 153 15.33 -4.79 -1.33
N ASN A 154 16.18 -4.23 -2.20
CA ASN A 154 17.27 -4.96 -2.86
C ASN A 154 18.25 -5.60 -1.87
N SER A 155 18.37 -5.08 -0.65
CA SER A 155 19.19 -5.68 0.39
C SER A 155 18.60 -6.97 0.96
N PHE A 156 17.27 -7.18 0.86
CA PHE A 156 16.55 -8.33 1.40
C PHE A 156 15.84 -9.17 0.34
N PHE A 157 15.60 -8.64 -0.85
CA PHE A 157 14.79 -9.24 -1.90
C PHE A 157 15.55 -9.25 -3.22
N LEU A 158 15.28 -10.28 -4.01
CA LEU A 158 15.71 -10.41 -5.39
C LEU A 158 14.56 -9.99 -6.28
N TYR A 159 14.85 -9.11 -7.26
CA TYR A 159 13.88 -8.74 -8.28
C TYR A 159 14.23 -9.42 -9.60
N ASN A 160 13.31 -10.23 -10.11
CA ASN A 160 13.37 -10.80 -11.44
C ASN A 160 12.56 -9.91 -12.39
N LYS A 161 13.25 -9.24 -13.31
CA LYS A 161 12.65 -8.31 -14.27
C LYS A 161 11.75 -9.01 -15.29
N ASP A 162 12.09 -10.23 -15.70
CA ASP A 162 11.36 -10.95 -16.74
C ASP A 162 10.02 -11.46 -16.23
N SER A 163 10.00 -12.00 -15.01
CA SER A 163 8.77 -12.46 -14.36
C SER A 163 8.07 -11.40 -13.52
N LYS A 164 8.65 -10.19 -13.42
CA LYS A 164 8.14 -9.08 -12.60
C LYS A 164 7.93 -9.48 -11.14
N GLU A 165 8.84 -10.30 -10.64
CA GLU A 165 8.72 -10.97 -9.35
C GLU A 165 9.72 -10.44 -8.34
N LEU A 166 9.24 -10.19 -7.13
CA LEU A 166 10.05 -9.86 -5.98
C LEU A 166 9.99 -11.00 -4.98
N GLU A 167 11.13 -11.63 -4.69
CA GLU A 167 11.22 -12.75 -3.75
C GLU A 167 12.23 -12.45 -2.63
N PHE A 168 12.00 -12.97 -1.44
CA PHE A 168 12.99 -12.84 -0.36
C PHE A 168 14.29 -13.55 -0.75
N ASN A 169 15.41 -12.85 -0.57
CA ASN A 169 16.73 -13.40 -0.81
C ASN A 169 17.09 -14.36 0.33
N SER A 170 17.01 -15.66 0.07
CA SER A 170 17.31 -16.72 1.06
C SER A 170 18.73 -16.67 1.63
N ARG A 171 19.66 -15.92 1.02
CA ARG A 171 21.00 -15.67 1.57
C ARG A 171 21.01 -14.64 2.69
N LYS A 172 19.91 -13.91 2.90
CA LYS A 172 19.81 -12.84 3.89
C LYS A 172 19.29 -13.37 5.21
N SER A 173 19.74 -12.75 6.30
CA SER A 173 19.37 -13.20 7.63
C SER A 173 17.94 -12.79 7.95
N ILE A 174 17.11 -13.79 8.26
CA ILE A 174 15.76 -13.59 8.80
C ILE A 174 15.80 -12.70 10.07
N LYS A 175 16.86 -12.81 10.89
CA LYS A 175 17.03 -11.96 12.08
C LYS A 175 17.29 -10.49 11.71
N GLU A 176 17.97 -10.23 10.60
CA GLU A 176 18.17 -8.85 10.11
C GLU A 176 16.87 -8.28 9.55
N LEU A 177 16.08 -9.09 8.84
CA LEU A 177 14.74 -8.70 8.40
C LEU A 177 13.83 -8.41 9.59
N GLN A 178 13.91 -9.20 10.67
CA GLN A 178 13.20 -8.93 11.92
C GLN A 178 13.64 -7.59 12.54
N ARG A 179 14.94 -7.32 12.60
CA ARG A 179 15.49 -6.04 13.12
C ARG A 179 15.09 -4.84 12.30
N LEU A 180 14.94 -5.02 10.98
CA LEU A 180 14.42 -3.98 10.09
C LEU A 180 13.00 -3.57 10.53
N GLY A 181 12.20 -4.57 10.90
CA GLY A 181 10.83 -4.41 11.35
C GLY A 181 9.85 -4.20 10.20
N TYR A 182 8.60 -4.62 10.42
CA TYR A 182 7.57 -4.60 9.37
C TYR A 182 7.23 -3.19 8.89
N ILE A 183 7.33 -2.15 9.74
CA ILE A 183 6.99 -0.77 9.34
C ILE A 183 7.86 -0.34 8.15
N LYS A 184 9.20 -0.47 8.28
CA LYS A 184 10.12 -0.09 7.21
C LYS A 184 9.94 -0.96 5.97
N LEU A 185 9.66 -2.25 6.16
CA LEU A 185 9.43 -3.18 5.07
C LEU A 185 8.14 -2.84 4.30
N SER A 186 7.02 -2.57 4.99
CA SER A 186 5.75 -2.14 4.38
C SER A 186 5.88 -0.83 3.62
N PHE A 187 6.59 0.15 4.19
CA PHE A 187 6.92 1.39 3.47
C PHE A 187 7.76 1.11 2.22
N GLY A 188 8.71 0.18 2.32
CA GLY A 188 9.48 -0.32 1.19
C GLY A 188 8.56 -0.86 0.09
N LEU A 189 7.71 -1.84 0.43
CA LEU A 189 6.71 -2.48 -0.45
C LEU A 189 5.77 -1.47 -1.12
N MET A 190 5.32 -0.45 -0.36
CA MET A 190 4.50 0.62 -0.92
C MET A 190 5.22 1.35 -2.04
N CYS A 191 6.52 1.61 -1.91
CA CYS A 191 7.22 2.37 -2.91
C CYS A 191 7.60 1.53 -4.13
N ILE A 192 7.90 0.24 -3.95
CA ILE A 192 8.13 -0.67 -5.09
C ILE A 192 6.86 -0.98 -5.90
N SER A 193 5.67 -0.64 -5.39
CA SER A 193 4.44 -0.65 -6.18
C SER A 193 4.48 0.28 -7.41
N HIS A 194 5.44 1.22 -7.46
CA HIS A 194 5.74 2.05 -8.63
C HIS A 194 6.65 1.37 -9.67
N PHE A 195 7.19 0.18 -9.37
CA PHE A 195 7.78 -0.69 -10.38
C PHE A 195 6.71 -1.57 -10.98
N GLU A 196 6.99 -2.14 -12.14
CA GLU A 196 6.17 -3.18 -12.77
C GLU A 196 6.20 -4.51 -11.98
N VAL A 197 6.36 -4.51 -10.64
CA VAL A 197 6.28 -5.72 -9.82
C VAL A 197 4.84 -6.20 -9.80
N GLU A 198 4.62 -7.42 -10.29
CA GLU A 198 3.32 -8.05 -10.32
C GLU A 198 3.21 -9.20 -9.32
N LYS A 199 4.35 -9.73 -8.85
CA LYS A 199 4.40 -10.91 -7.98
C LYS A 199 5.26 -10.65 -6.74
N LEU A 200 4.74 -10.99 -5.57
CA LEU A 200 5.49 -10.93 -4.31
C LEU A 200 5.54 -12.31 -3.64
N LYS A 201 6.75 -12.83 -3.45
CA LYS A 201 7.00 -14.07 -2.71
C LYS A 201 7.58 -13.77 -1.34
N LEU A 202 6.77 -14.00 -0.31
CA LEU A 202 7.15 -13.91 1.10
C LEU A 202 7.30 -15.31 1.72
N ARG A 203 7.61 -16.33 0.92
CA ARG A 203 7.68 -17.72 1.36
C ARG A 203 8.78 -17.95 2.42
N SER A 204 8.51 -18.84 3.36
CA SER A 204 9.48 -19.32 4.37
C SER A 204 10.06 -18.22 5.27
N LEU A 205 9.30 -17.14 5.53
CA LEU A 205 9.76 -16.05 6.39
C LEU A 205 9.38 -16.24 7.85
N HIS A 206 8.56 -17.24 8.20
CA HIS A 206 7.92 -17.31 9.52
C HIS A 206 7.21 -15.98 9.86
N ALA A 207 6.55 -15.36 8.87
CA ALA A 207 6.04 -13.99 8.97
C ALA A 207 5.13 -13.77 10.20
N ALA A 208 4.30 -14.75 10.56
CA ALA A 208 3.46 -14.68 11.75
C ALA A 208 4.29 -14.55 13.04
N LYS A 209 5.42 -15.25 13.14
CA LYS A 209 6.32 -15.21 14.29
C LYS A 209 7.15 -13.92 14.33
N ILE A 210 7.59 -13.44 13.17
CA ILE A 210 8.54 -12.32 13.08
C ILE A 210 7.84 -10.98 13.16
N PHE A 211 6.75 -10.84 12.41
CA PHE A 211 6.03 -9.58 12.24
C PHE A 211 4.75 -9.51 13.07
N GLY A 212 4.26 -10.66 13.54
CA GLY A 212 2.98 -10.74 14.21
C GLY A 212 1.82 -10.41 13.26
N PHE A 213 0.63 -10.31 13.85
CA PHE A 213 -0.58 -9.97 13.10
C PHE A 213 -0.47 -8.59 12.43
N ASP A 214 -0.13 -7.55 13.19
CA ASP A 214 -0.10 -6.17 12.69
C ASP A 214 0.92 -6.00 11.56
N GLY A 215 2.05 -6.68 11.65
CA GLY A 215 3.06 -6.62 10.61
C GLY A 215 2.64 -7.36 9.34
N CYS A 216 2.06 -8.55 9.45
CA CYS A 216 1.49 -9.24 8.28
C CYS A 216 0.41 -8.37 7.61
N LYS A 217 -0.52 -7.83 8.40
CA LYS A 217 -1.58 -6.93 7.91
C LYS A 217 -1.02 -5.71 7.20
N SER A 218 -0.04 -5.06 7.82
CA SER A 218 0.62 -3.87 7.25
C SER A 218 1.30 -4.18 5.91
N LEU A 219 1.98 -5.32 5.78
CA LEU A 219 2.63 -5.71 4.53
C LEU A 219 1.60 -5.87 3.39
N LEU A 220 0.46 -6.52 3.69
CA LEU A 220 -0.61 -6.71 2.71
C LEU A 220 -1.26 -5.40 2.29
N GLU A 221 -1.61 -4.53 3.24
CA GLU A 221 -2.28 -3.24 2.93
C GLU A 221 -1.46 -2.32 2.02
N HIS A 222 -0.14 -2.47 2.02
CA HIS A 222 0.81 -1.66 1.25
C HIS A 222 1.26 -2.31 -0.06
N ALA A 223 0.83 -3.54 -0.36
CA ALA A 223 1.21 -4.29 -1.55
C ALA A 223 0.16 -4.17 -2.69
N ARG A 224 -0.36 -2.96 -2.93
CA ARG A 224 -1.60 -2.71 -3.71
C ARG A 224 -1.51 -2.89 -5.23
N CYS A 225 -0.34 -3.15 -5.78
CA CYS A 225 -0.13 -3.30 -7.23
C CYS A 225 0.16 -4.74 -7.65
N LEU A 226 0.10 -5.69 -6.72
CA LEU A 226 0.38 -7.10 -7.00
C LEU A 226 -0.80 -7.81 -7.64
N LYS A 227 -0.51 -8.71 -8.58
CA LYS A 227 -1.45 -9.70 -9.13
C LYS A 227 -1.31 -11.05 -8.44
N GLU A 228 -0.09 -11.41 -8.03
CA GLU A 228 0.21 -12.68 -7.37
C GLU A 228 0.89 -12.45 -6.03
N LEU A 229 0.43 -13.17 -5.01
CA LEU A 229 0.95 -13.10 -3.65
C LEU A 229 1.18 -14.50 -3.10
N ASP A 230 2.41 -14.79 -2.68
CA ASP A 230 2.78 -16.04 -2.04
C ASP A 230 3.14 -15.80 -0.57
N LEU A 231 2.29 -16.33 0.31
CA LEU A 231 2.45 -16.34 1.77
C LEU A 231 2.72 -17.74 2.30
N GLY A 232 3.11 -18.69 1.45
CA GLY A 232 3.36 -20.06 1.84
C GLY A 232 4.43 -20.18 2.93
N GLU A 233 4.33 -21.23 3.76
CA GLU A 233 5.33 -21.53 4.80
C GLU A 233 5.62 -20.35 5.75
N ASN A 234 4.58 -19.67 6.24
CA ASN A 234 4.70 -18.50 7.14
C ASN A 234 4.11 -18.67 8.54
N ASP A 235 3.82 -19.91 8.94
CA ASP A 235 3.23 -20.25 10.24
C ASP A 235 1.94 -19.46 10.57
N LEU A 236 1.17 -19.10 9.55
CA LEU A 236 0.02 -18.18 9.69
C LEU A 236 -1.04 -18.72 10.67
N VAL A 237 -1.13 -20.04 10.82
CA VAL A 237 -1.99 -20.73 11.80
C VAL A 237 -1.78 -20.25 13.24
N ASN A 238 -0.57 -19.81 13.59
CA ASN A 238 -0.25 -19.29 14.93
C ASN A 238 -0.94 -17.95 15.25
N LEU A 239 -1.51 -17.28 14.24
CA LEU A 239 -2.32 -16.07 14.45
C LEU A 239 -3.73 -16.39 14.98
N GLY A 240 -4.21 -17.61 14.77
CA GLY A 240 -5.58 -18.05 15.08
C GLY A 240 -6.61 -17.62 14.03
N ALA A 241 -7.73 -18.34 13.99
CA ALA A 241 -8.74 -18.24 12.93
C ALA A 241 -9.31 -16.83 12.72
N LYS A 242 -9.60 -16.10 13.81
CA LYS A 242 -10.14 -14.74 13.73
C LYS A 242 -9.20 -13.77 13.05
N ARG A 243 -7.92 -13.82 13.41
CA ARG A 243 -6.88 -12.97 12.83
C ARG A 243 -6.54 -13.39 11.40
N LEU A 244 -6.58 -14.68 11.09
CA LEU A 244 -6.46 -15.16 9.71
C LEU A 244 -7.57 -14.61 8.82
N LYS A 245 -8.82 -14.66 9.27
CA LYS A 245 -9.95 -14.09 8.52
C LYS A 245 -9.75 -12.60 8.25
N GLU A 246 -9.33 -11.84 9.27
CA GLU A 246 -9.04 -10.41 9.12
C GLU A 246 -7.86 -10.17 8.16
N LEU A 247 -6.80 -10.97 8.27
CA LEU A 247 -5.61 -10.88 7.42
C LEU A 247 -5.94 -11.17 5.95
N PHE A 248 -6.72 -12.23 5.69
CA PHE A 248 -7.18 -12.54 4.33
C PHE A 248 -8.12 -11.46 3.79
N GLY A 249 -8.94 -10.86 4.65
CA GLY A 249 -9.84 -9.76 4.26
C GLY A 249 -9.14 -8.48 3.83
N VAL A 250 -7.85 -8.29 4.16
CA VAL A 250 -7.05 -7.14 3.70
C VAL A 250 -6.14 -7.45 2.52
N ILE A 251 -6.28 -8.63 1.90
CA ILE A 251 -5.58 -8.95 0.65
C ILE A 251 -5.94 -7.88 -0.39
N PRO A 252 -4.95 -7.28 -1.09
CA PRO A 252 -5.20 -6.21 -2.03
C PRO A 252 -6.20 -6.61 -3.13
N PRO A 253 -7.12 -5.71 -3.55
CA PRO A 253 -8.11 -6.01 -4.59
C PRO A 253 -7.50 -6.37 -5.96
N SER A 254 -6.23 -6.02 -6.20
CA SER A 254 -5.50 -6.36 -7.41
C SER A 254 -5.02 -7.81 -7.45
N VAL A 255 -4.94 -8.49 -6.30
CA VAL A 255 -4.44 -9.86 -6.21
C VAL A 255 -5.49 -10.83 -6.73
N THR A 256 -5.10 -11.60 -7.74
CA THR A 256 -5.91 -12.64 -8.39
C THR A 256 -5.40 -14.04 -8.07
N HIS A 257 -4.10 -14.19 -7.76
CA HIS A 257 -3.51 -15.47 -7.37
C HIS A 257 -2.95 -15.37 -5.96
N LEU A 258 -3.41 -16.23 -5.06
CA LEU A 258 -2.95 -16.33 -3.69
C LEU A 258 -2.37 -17.72 -3.44
N CYS A 259 -1.13 -17.80 -2.97
CA CYS A 259 -0.51 -19.04 -2.52
C CYS A 259 -0.42 -19.08 -0.99
N LEU A 260 -1.06 -20.09 -0.41
CA LEU A 260 -1.03 -20.45 1.02
C LEU A 260 -0.54 -21.91 1.19
N SER A 261 0.34 -22.37 0.30
CA SER A 261 0.93 -23.71 0.38
C SER A 261 1.78 -23.86 1.64
N LEU A 262 1.91 -25.07 2.18
CA LEU A 262 2.77 -25.35 3.34
C LEU A 262 2.43 -24.51 4.59
N CYS A 263 1.15 -24.16 4.79
CA CYS A 263 0.70 -23.38 5.96
C CYS A 263 0.24 -24.22 7.16
N GLU A 264 0.39 -25.55 7.11
CA GLU A 264 0.05 -26.48 8.22
C GLU A 264 -1.36 -26.26 8.80
N PHE A 265 -2.37 -26.10 7.93
CA PHE A 265 -3.73 -25.75 8.35
C PHE A 265 -4.42 -26.82 9.20
N ASN A 266 -3.87 -28.04 9.26
CA ASN A 266 -4.27 -29.10 10.20
C ASN A 266 -4.07 -28.75 11.68
N LYS A 267 -3.36 -27.66 12.00
CA LYS A 267 -3.26 -27.14 13.38
C LYS A 267 -4.51 -26.38 13.84
N LEU A 268 -5.46 -26.13 12.94
CA LEU A 268 -6.77 -25.54 13.25
C LEU A 268 -7.86 -26.60 13.22
N THR A 269 -8.98 -26.33 13.89
CA THR A 269 -10.19 -27.14 13.69
C THR A 269 -10.76 -26.87 12.29
N ALA A 270 -11.56 -27.80 11.77
CA ALA A 270 -12.21 -27.64 10.47
C ALA A 270 -13.09 -26.37 10.42
N ASP A 271 -13.75 -26.05 11.53
CA ASP A 271 -14.62 -24.88 11.67
C ASP A 271 -13.82 -23.57 11.66
N ASP A 272 -12.71 -23.57 12.38
CA ASP A 272 -11.78 -22.44 12.44
C ASP A 272 -11.14 -22.16 11.08
N LEU A 273 -10.71 -23.22 10.37
CA LEU A 273 -10.13 -23.09 9.04
C LEU A 273 -11.16 -22.62 8.02
N ALA A 274 -12.37 -23.20 8.02
CA ALA A 274 -13.48 -22.74 7.19
C ALA A 274 -13.82 -21.27 7.45
N TYR A 275 -13.86 -20.87 8.73
CA TYR A 275 -14.10 -19.48 9.12
C TYR A 275 -12.99 -18.56 8.62
N ALA A 276 -11.72 -18.93 8.76
CA ALA A 276 -10.58 -18.18 8.26
C ALA A 276 -10.66 -17.98 6.74
N LEU A 277 -10.76 -19.07 5.97
CA LEU A 277 -10.74 -19.05 4.50
C LEU A 277 -11.94 -18.31 3.89
N SER A 278 -13.08 -18.24 4.59
CA SER A 278 -14.22 -17.41 4.16
C SER A 278 -13.92 -15.90 4.11
N GLY A 279 -12.79 -15.46 4.67
CA GLY A 279 -12.31 -14.07 4.57
C GLY A 279 -11.56 -13.75 3.28
N ILE A 280 -11.22 -14.74 2.45
CA ILE A 280 -10.52 -14.50 1.18
C ILE A 280 -11.47 -13.74 0.23
N PRO A 281 -11.03 -12.59 -0.32
CA PRO A 281 -11.89 -11.80 -1.19
C PRO A 281 -12.11 -12.50 -2.53
N ALA A 282 -13.30 -12.29 -3.13
CA ALA A 282 -13.66 -12.85 -4.43
C ALA A 282 -12.84 -12.27 -5.61
N THR A 283 -11.99 -11.27 -5.36
CA THR A 283 -11.00 -10.79 -6.33
C THR A 283 -9.90 -11.81 -6.60
N VAL A 284 -9.62 -12.69 -5.63
CA VAL A 284 -8.78 -13.86 -5.83
C VAL A 284 -9.54 -14.84 -6.73
N THR A 285 -8.95 -15.23 -7.85
CA THR A 285 -9.50 -16.21 -8.79
C THR A 285 -8.83 -17.57 -8.66
N PHE A 286 -7.61 -17.60 -8.12
CA PHE A 286 -6.85 -18.83 -7.89
C PHE A 286 -6.25 -18.86 -6.48
N LEU A 287 -6.46 -19.96 -5.77
CA LEU A 287 -5.98 -20.19 -4.41
C LEU A 287 -5.22 -21.52 -4.32
N ASP A 288 -3.94 -21.46 -3.98
CA ASP A 288 -3.11 -22.65 -3.74
C ASP A 288 -3.08 -23.03 -2.25
N LEU A 289 -3.60 -24.22 -1.94
CA LEU A 289 -3.59 -24.86 -0.61
C LEU A 289 -2.82 -26.20 -0.65
N SER A 290 -1.89 -26.37 -1.60
CA SER A 290 -1.07 -27.57 -1.71
C SER A 290 -0.16 -27.75 -0.49
N PHE A 291 0.13 -29.01 -0.15
CA PHE A 291 0.98 -29.36 0.99
C PHE A 291 0.58 -28.72 2.34
N SER A 292 -0.70 -28.43 2.56
CA SER A 292 -1.16 -27.70 3.76
C SER A 292 -1.73 -28.60 4.86
N GLY A 293 -1.38 -29.89 4.84
CA GLY A 293 -1.77 -30.88 5.86
C GLY A 293 -3.25 -31.27 5.82
N LEU A 294 -3.96 -30.99 4.72
CA LEU A 294 -5.41 -31.13 4.68
C LEU A 294 -5.90 -32.59 4.77
N ASN A 295 -5.05 -33.60 4.54
CA ASN A 295 -5.38 -35.02 4.74
C ASN A 295 -5.68 -35.43 6.18
N GLU A 296 -5.32 -34.62 7.17
CA GLU A 296 -5.64 -34.91 8.57
C GLU A 296 -7.12 -34.67 8.91
N PHE A 297 -7.86 -33.98 8.03
CA PHE A 297 -9.29 -33.78 8.18
C PHE A 297 -10.09 -34.94 7.60
N THR A 298 -11.24 -35.24 8.22
CA THR A 298 -12.20 -36.19 7.67
C THR A 298 -12.82 -35.69 6.36
N LYS A 299 -13.44 -36.60 5.59
CA LYS A 299 -14.08 -36.26 4.31
C LYS A 299 -15.17 -35.18 4.46
N ASP A 300 -15.93 -35.20 5.56
CA ASP A 300 -17.00 -34.23 5.81
C ASP A 300 -16.45 -32.87 6.26
N GLU A 301 -15.39 -32.86 7.06
CA GLU A 301 -14.67 -31.64 7.44
C GLU A 301 -14.04 -30.96 6.22
N LEU A 302 -13.42 -31.73 5.32
CA LEU A 302 -12.89 -31.20 4.07
C LEU A 302 -13.97 -30.58 3.18
N LYS A 303 -15.12 -31.25 3.04
CA LYS A 303 -16.28 -30.69 2.34
C LYS A 303 -16.76 -29.39 2.97
N LYS A 304 -16.70 -29.25 4.30
CA LYS A 304 -17.04 -28.02 5.01
C LYS A 304 -16.04 -26.90 4.73
N ILE A 305 -14.74 -27.21 4.80
CA ILE A 305 -13.63 -26.27 4.53
C ILE A 305 -13.72 -25.76 3.09
N VAL A 306 -13.80 -26.66 2.10
CA VAL A 306 -13.86 -26.31 0.67
C VAL A 306 -15.11 -25.50 0.34
N LYS A 307 -16.26 -25.82 0.95
CA LYS A 307 -17.51 -25.06 0.76
C LYS A 307 -17.41 -23.61 1.27
N ALA A 308 -16.59 -23.35 2.29
CA ALA A 308 -16.45 -22.02 2.88
C ALA A 308 -15.61 -21.04 2.04
N ILE A 309 -14.75 -21.56 1.16
CA ILE A 309 -14.03 -20.74 0.18
C ILE A 309 -15.04 -20.23 -0.86
N PRO A 310 -15.01 -18.96 -1.27
CA PRO A 310 -15.90 -18.45 -2.31
C PRO A 310 -15.84 -19.33 -3.57
N SER A 311 -17.00 -19.66 -4.13
CA SER A 311 -17.12 -20.62 -5.25
C SER A 311 -16.57 -20.10 -6.58
N THR A 312 -16.33 -18.80 -6.69
CA THR A 312 -15.68 -18.18 -7.85
C THR A 312 -14.17 -18.44 -7.90
N ILE A 313 -13.60 -19.00 -6.83
CA ILE A 313 -12.16 -19.24 -6.69
C ILE A 313 -11.84 -20.67 -7.12
N GLU A 314 -10.93 -20.81 -8.09
CA GLU A 314 -10.28 -22.07 -8.40
C GLU A 314 -9.28 -22.42 -7.28
N ILE A 315 -9.31 -23.66 -6.81
CA ILE A 315 -8.51 -24.08 -5.66
C ILE A 315 -7.59 -25.22 -6.07
N ASP A 316 -6.30 -25.05 -5.82
CA ASP A 316 -5.33 -26.13 -5.88
C ASP A 316 -5.23 -26.84 -4.52
N LEU A 317 -5.56 -28.13 -4.52
CA LEU A 317 -5.50 -29.02 -3.37
C LEU A 317 -4.48 -30.15 -3.57
N THR A 318 -3.66 -30.08 -4.62
CA THR A 318 -2.67 -31.10 -4.94
C THR A 318 -1.68 -31.30 -3.80
N ASN A 319 -1.06 -32.48 -3.78
CA ASN A 319 -0.03 -32.81 -2.79
C ASN A 319 -0.48 -32.73 -1.32
N ASN A 320 -1.79 -32.83 -1.06
CA ASN A 320 -2.32 -33.09 0.27
C ASN A 320 -2.53 -34.59 0.53
N GLY A 321 -2.17 -35.50 -0.39
CA GLY A 321 -2.26 -36.95 -0.14
C GLY A 321 -3.68 -37.54 -0.20
N PHE A 322 -4.62 -36.88 -0.88
CA PHE A 322 -5.99 -37.34 -1.03
C PHE A 322 -6.14 -38.55 -1.97
N ASP A 323 -7.10 -39.42 -1.65
CA ASP A 323 -7.54 -40.47 -2.57
C ASP A 323 -8.31 -39.87 -3.77
N LYS A 324 -8.36 -40.59 -4.90
CA LYS A 324 -8.97 -40.11 -6.14
C LYS A 324 -10.47 -39.85 -6.01
N ASP A 325 -11.17 -40.60 -5.16
CA ASP A 325 -12.62 -40.49 -5.00
C ASP A 325 -12.99 -39.26 -4.17
N LEU A 326 -12.21 -38.94 -3.15
CA LEU A 326 -12.32 -37.70 -2.39
C LEU A 326 -12.06 -36.49 -3.29
N CYS A 327 -11.00 -36.52 -4.10
CA CYS A 327 -10.74 -35.46 -5.09
C CYS A 327 -11.95 -35.23 -6.00
N ARG A 328 -12.51 -36.31 -6.56
CA ARG A 328 -13.71 -36.22 -7.42
C ARG A 328 -14.89 -35.60 -6.68
N SER A 329 -15.16 -36.04 -5.45
CA SER A 329 -16.26 -35.54 -4.63
C SER A 329 -16.14 -34.04 -4.31
N LEU A 330 -14.92 -33.55 -4.04
CA LEU A 330 -14.68 -32.12 -3.79
C LEU A 330 -14.87 -31.27 -5.06
N VAL A 331 -14.43 -31.77 -6.22
CA VAL A 331 -14.64 -31.11 -7.52
C VAL A 331 -16.13 -31.05 -7.87
N GLU A 332 -16.87 -32.15 -7.70
CA GLU A 332 -18.33 -32.20 -7.92
C GLU A 332 -19.07 -31.20 -7.02
N GLN A 333 -18.68 -31.12 -5.74
CA GLN A 333 -19.23 -30.15 -4.80
C GLN A 333 -19.01 -28.70 -5.28
N ARG A 334 -17.79 -28.37 -5.71
CA ARG A 334 -17.47 -27.02 -6.22
C ARG A 334 -18.24 -26.69 -7.48
N THR A 335 -18.31 -27.63 -8.42
CA THR A 335 -19.04 -27.47 -9.70
C THR A 335 -20.51 -27.16 -9.43
N SER A 336 -21.15 -27.93 -8.55
CA SER A 336 -22.55 -27.72 -8.16
C SER A 336 -22.78 -26.33 -7.53
N LEU A 337 -21.83 -25.83 -6.73
CA LEU A 337 -21.92 -24.49 -6.12
C LEU A 337 -21.81 -23.38 -7.17
N VAL A 338 -20.99 -23.56 -8.22
CA VAL A 338 -20.85 -22.60 -9.31
C VAL A 338 -22.12 -22.58 -10.17
N GLU A 339 -22.65 -23.75 -10.53
CA GLU A 339 -23.89 -23.88 -11.31
C GLU A 339 -25.10 -23.24 -10.60
N ALA A 340 -25.19 -23.39 -9.27
CA ALA A 340 -26.25 -22.78 -8.48
C ALA A 340 -26.24 -21.24 -8.49
N LEU A 341 -25.09 -20.62 -8.80
CA LEU A 341 -24.91 -19.17 -8.88
C LEU A 341 -25.08 -18.61 -10.30
N ALA A 342 -25.12 -19.47 -11.32
CA ALA A 342 -25.39 -19.03 -12.68
C ALA A 342 -26.77 -18.36 -12.76
N PRO A 343 -26.92 -17.22 -13.46
CA PRO A 343 -28.20 -16.54 -13.57
C PRO A 343 -29.22 -17.48 -14.22
N ARG A 344 -30.25 -17.87 -13.46
CA ARG A 344 -31.37 -18.65 -13.99
C ARG A 344 -32.00 -17.85 -15.13
N LYS A 345 -31.97 -18.38 -16.36
CA LYS A 345 -32.81 -17.87 -17.45
C LYS A 345 -34.25 -17.87 -16.93
N ILE A 346 -34.84 -16.69 -16.76
CA ILE A 346 -36.28 -16.56 -16.55
C ILE A 346 -36.90 -16.97 -17.90
N THR A 347 -37.22 -18.25 -18.05
CA THR A 347 -38.12 -18.68 -19.12
C THR A 347 -39.51 -18.16 -18.75
N SER A 348 -40.03 -17.26 -19.58
CA SER A 348 -41.37 -16.67 -19.47
C SER A 348 -42.41 -17.69 -18.99
N MET A 349 -43.06 -17.40 -17.86
CA MET A 349 -44.27 -18.14 -17.47
C MET A 349 -45.35 -17.94 -18.54
N PRO A 350 -46.10 -18.98 -18.93
CA PRO A 350 -47.26 -18.78 -19.78
C PRO A 350 -48.31 -17.97 -19.02
N LEU A 351 -48.78 -16.88 -19.61
CA LEU A 351 -49.99 -16.18 -19.17
C LEU A 351 -51.16 -17.17 -19.29
N THR A 352 -51.62 -17.71 -18.16
CA THR A 352 -52.88 -18.46 -18.11
C THR A 352 -54.03 -17.46 -18.22
N SER A 353 -54.91 -17.73 -19.19
CA SER A 353 -56.12 -16.99 -19.49
C SER A 353 -57.03 -16.86 -18.28
N ALA A 354 -57.45 -15.62 -17.97
CA ALA A 354 -58.51 -15.34 -17.01
C ALA A 354 -59.87 -15.90 -17.51
N PRO A 355 -60.71 -16.46 -16.64
CA PRO A 355 -62.10 -16.78 -16.99
C PRO A 355 -62.97 -15.52 -16.99
N GLU A 356 -63.93 -15.54 -17.91
CA GLU A 356 -64.89 -14.48 -18.22
C GLU A 356 -65.79 -14.07 -17.04
N ALA A 357 -66.20 -12.82 -17.09
CA ALA A 357 -67.11 -12.17 -16.16
C ALA A 357 -68.54 -12.75 -16.21
N SER A 358 -69.13 -12.97 -15.05
CA SER A 358 -70.59 -13.00 -14.88
C SER A 358 -71.01 -11.84 -13.97
N ALA A 359 -71.64 -10.83 -14.57
CA ALA A 359 -72.31 -9.75 -13.85
C ALA A 359 -73.69 -10.20 -13.34
N SER A 360 -74.02 -9.91 -12.09
CA SER A 360 -75.43 -9.79 -11.63
C SER A 360 -75.56 -9.13 -10.25
N SER A 361 -75.74 -7.81 -10.28
CA SER A 361 -76.74 -7.00 -9.53
C SER A 361 -76.83 -6.95 -8.00
N ARG A 362 -77.19 -5.73 -7.55
CA ARG A 362 -77.71 -5.25 -6.23
C ARG A 362 -76.64 -4.95 -5.18
N GLY A 363 -76.56 -3.76 -4.58
CA GLY A 363 -77.33 -2.53 -4.69
C GLY A 363 -77.02 -1.61 -3.50
N GLN A 364 -77.39 -0.33 -3.64
CA GLN A 364 -77.56 0.71 -2.60
C GLN A 364 -76.27 1.31 -1.99
N ASN A 365 -75.92 2.56 -2.33
CA ASN A 365 -76.42 3.87 -1.84
C ASN A 365 -75.64 4.40 -0.62
N PHE A 366 -74.97 5.56 -0.79
CA PHE A 366 -75.04 6.81 0.02
C PHE A 366 -73.69 7.58 0.06
N PHE A 367 -73.57 8.62 -0.80
CA PHE A 367 -73.29 10.06 -0.54
C PHE A 367 -72.37 10.56 0.63
N PRO A 368 -71.85 11.82 0.64
CA PRO A 368 -70.64 12.33 -0.05
C PRO A 368 -69.75 13.26 0.84
N LYS A 369 -68.78 13.97 0.22
CA LYS A 369 -68.21 15.33 0.50
C LYS A 369 -66.66 15.31 0.42
N GLN A 370 -66.03 15.94 -0.56
CA GLN A 370 -65.73 17.39 -0.78
C GLN A 370 -64.72 18.02 0.20
N GLY A 371 -63.70 18.65 -0.40
CA GLY A 371 -62.76 19.65 0.17
C GLY A 371 -61.37 19.53 -0.49
N THR A 372 -61.07 20.19 -1.62
CA THR A 372 -60.43 21.54 -1.75
C THR A 372 -59.10 21.68 -0.98
N SER A 373 -57.98 22.19 -1.49
CA SER A 373 -57.63 22.84 -2.78
C SER A 373 -56.10 22.96 -2.95
N SER A 374 -55.70 23.20 -4.21
CA SER A 374 -54.63 24.10 -4.74
C SER A 374 -53.16 23.83 -4.37
N ALA A 375 -52.25 23.51 -5.32
CA ALA A 375 -51.71 24.30 -6.47
C ALA A 375 -50.84 25.48 -5.96
N GLN A 376 -49.61 25.77 -6.42
CA GLN A 376 -49.05 25.92 -7.77
C GLN A 376 -47.50 25.83 -7.67
N SER A 377 -46.77 25.16 -8.58
CA SER A 377 -46.06 25.72 -9.78
C SER A 377 -45.45 27.12 -9.58
N THR A 378 -44.17 27.33 -9.86
CA THR A 378 -43.77 27.74 -11.23
C THR A 378 -42.28 27.55 -11.49
N ASP A 379 -42.05 27.15 -12.73
CA ASP A 379 -40.84 27.11 -13.54
C ASP A 379 -40.38 28.53 -13.92
N ASN A 380 -39.08 28.74 -14.16
CA ASN A 380 -38.62 29.58 -15.27
C ASN A 380 -37.10 29.54 -15.49
N SER A 381 -36.76 29.31 -16.74
CA SER A 381 -35.46 29.38 -17.40
C SER A 381 -35.26 30.74 -18.08
N GLN A 382 -33.99 31.14 -18.32
CA GLN A 382 -33.45 31.94 -19.47
C GLN A 382 -31.98 32.32 -19.16
N ILE A 383 -30.95 31.84 -19.89
CA ILE A 383 -30.39 32.25 -21.20
C ILE A 383 -29.79 33.68 -21.21
N TYR A 384 -28.48 33.81 -21.51
CA TYR A 384 -27.88 34.74 -22.50
C TYR A 384 -26.38 34.42 -22.75
N GLY A 385 -26.00 34.18 -24.02
CA GLY A 385 -24.64 34.44 -24.57
C GLY A 385 -24.52 35.92 -25.00
N ILE A 386 -23.42 36.51 -25.50
CA ILE A 386 -22.41 36.18 -26.54
C ILE A 386 -21.29 37.26 -26.38
N GLY A 387 -19.99 37.00 -26.62
CA GLY A 387 -19.31 37.54 -27.81
C GLY A 387 -17.90 38.13 -27.58
N LYS A 388 -16.97 37.77 -28.48
CA LYS A 388 -15.59 38.27 -28.69
C LYS A 388 -15.57 39.69 -29.30
N PRO A 389 -14.41 40.38 -29.38
CA PRO A 389 -13.36 40.12 -30.39
C PRO A 389 -12.10 39.44 -29.86
#